data_AF-Q70YQ0-F1
#
_entry.id   AF-Q70YQ0-F1
#
_cell.length_a   1.000
_cell.length_b   1.000
_cell.length_c   1.000
_cell.angle_alpha   90.00
_cell.angle_beta   90.00
_cell.angle_gamma   90.00
#
_symmetry.space_group_name_H-M   'P 1'
#
loop_
_entity.id
_entity.type
_entity.pdbx_description
1 polymer ?
#
loop_
_entity_poly.entity_id
_entity_poly.type
_entity_poly.pdbx_seq_one_letter_code
_entity_poly.pdbx_strand_id
1 'polypeptide(L)' 'MKPPPRFSSSLGMVCRLQKSLYGLRQAPRCWFSKLAASLLSYGFTQSYSDYSLFTFSKEGVQLSILIYVDDML' A
#
# COMPACT_ATOMS: atom_id res chain seq x y z
N MET A 1 3.01 -5.88 -21.66
CA MET A 1 2.01 -4.83 -21.36
C MET A 1 1.85 -3.97 -22.59
N LYS A 2 0.62 -3.71 -23.05
CA LYS A 2 0.38 -2.73 -24.11
C LYS A 2 0.32 -1.33 -23.51
N PRO A 3 0.83 -0.28 -24.20
CA PRO A 3 0.67 1.09 -23.74
C PRO A 3 -0.83 1.44 -23.62
N PRO A 4 -1.21 2.39 -22.74
CA PRO A 4 -2.59 2.85 -22.65
C PRO A 4 -3.11 3.35 -24.01
N PRO A 5 -4.41 3.18 -24.30
CA PRO A 5 -4.99 3.79 -25.49
C PRO A 5 -4.78 5.30 -25.42
N ARG A 6 -4.16 5.88 -26.47
CA ARG A 6 -3.61 7.25 -26.61
C ARG A 6 -2.09 7.41 -26.43
N PHE A 7 -1.33 6.35 -26.16
CA PHE A 7 0.13 6.43 -26.13
C PHE A 7 0.75 5.75 -27.36
N SER A 8 1.41 6.52 -28.24
CA SER A 8 2.18 5.99 -29.35
C SER A 8 3.60 5.64 -28.87
N SER A 9 3.93 4.35 -28.83
CA SER A 9 5.29 3.88 -28.56
C SER A 9 6.05 3.66 -29.87
N SER A 10 7.21 4.28 -30.03
CA SER A 10 8.16 3.89 -31.09
C SER A 10 8.75 2.50 -30.80
N LEU A 11 9.26 1.84 -31.84
CA LEU A 11 9.88 0.51 -31.71
C LEU A 11 11.01 0.53 -30.66
N GLY A 12 10.94 -0.36 -29.68
CA GLY A 12 11.94 -0.49 -28.62
C GLY A 12 11.67 0.32 -27.34
N MET A 13 10.60 1.14 -27.29
CA MET A 13 10.22 1.83 -26.06
C MET A 13 9.31 0.98 -25.16
N VAL A 14 9.55 1.06 -23.85
CA VAL A 14 8.74 0.41 -22.82
C VAL A 14 8.26 1.43 -21.78
N CYS A 15 7.08 1.20 -21.21
CA CYS A 15 6.57 2.05 -20.12
C CYS A 15 7.17 1.63 -18.77
N ARG A 16 7.81 2.57 -18.07
CA ARG A 16 8.25 2.38 -16.68
C ARG A 16 7.17 2.86 -15.72
N LEU A 17 6.66 1.95 -14.89
CA LEU A 17 5.72 2.30 -13.83
C LEU A 17 6.43 3.09 -12.72
N GLN A 18 5.90 4.26 -12.38
CA GLN A 18 6.38 5.09 -11.26
C GLN A 18 5.68 4.76 -9.93
N LYS A 19 4.49 4.15 -10.01
CA LYS A 19 3.70 3.66 -8.87
C LYS A 19 3.15 2.29 -9.21
N SER A 20 2.85 1.49 -8.19
CA SER A 20 2.16 0.22 -8.38
C SER A 20 0.74 0.46 -8.93
N LEU A 21 0.42 -0.19 -10.05
CA LEU A 21 -0.93 -0.20 -10.60
C LEU A 21 -1.77 -1.28 -9.92
N TYR A 22 -3.07 -1.03 -9.78
CA TYR A 22 -4.02 -2.02 -9.32
C TYR A 22 -4.02 -3.27 -10.21
N GLY A 23 -4.27 -4.44 -9.62
CA GLY A 23 -4.22 -5.74 -10.31
C GLY A 23 -2.82 -6.31 -10.54
N LEU A 24 -1.76 -5.58 -10.15
CA LEU A 24 -0.42 -6.15 -10.05
C LEU A 24 -0.25 -6.86 -8.71
N ARG A 25 0.38 -8.04 -8.69
CA ARG A 25 0.65 -8.82 -7.46
C ARG A 25 1.41 -8.04 -6.37
N GLN A 26 2.21 -7.06 -6.76
CA GLN A 26 2.95 -6.20 -5.83
C GLN A 26 2.17 -5.00 -5.31
N ALA A 27 1.02 -4.67 -5.92
CA ALA A 27 0.25 -3.48 -5.57
C ALA A 27 -0.25 -3.47 -4.11
N PRO A 28 -0.77 -4.57 -3.55
CA PRO A 28 -1.16 -4.62 -2.14
C PRO A 28 0.02 -4.38 -1.21
N ARG A 29 1.19 -4.97 -1.52
CA ARG A 29 2.40 -4.84 -0.71
C ARG A 29 2.91 -3.40 -0.72
N CYS A 30 2.97 -2.76 -1.89
CA CYS A 30 3.34 -1.36 -2.01
C CYS A 30 2.37 -0.44 -1.25
N TRP A 31 1.06 -0.73 -1.33
CA TRP A 31 0.04 0.04 -0.63
C TRP A 31 0.16 -0.13 0.89
N PHE A 32 0.25 -1.38 1.38
CA PHE A 32 0.39 -1.68 2.80
C PHE A 32 1.66 -1.05 3.37
N SER A 33 2.80 -1.18 2.69
CA SER A 33 4.06 -0.57 3.12
C SER A 33 3.94 0.95 3.25
N LYS A 34 3.26 1.61 2.29
CA LYS A 34 3.07 3.05 2.31
C LYS A 34 2.14 3.47 3.46
N LEU A 35 1.05 2.74 3.68
CA LEU A 35 0.11 3.02 4.77
C LEU A 35 0.73 2.79 6.14
N ALA A 36 1.41 1.66 6.34
CA ALA A 36 2.09 1.32 7.58
C ALA A 36 3.10 2.41 7.96
N ALA A 37 3.94 2.84 7.01
CA ALA A 37 4.91 3.92 7.24
C ALA A 37 4.23 5.23 7.67
N SER A 38 3.11 5.59 7.04
CA SER A 38 2.33 6.77 7.43
C SER A 38 1.75 6.62 8.84
N LEU A 39 1.13 5.49 9.18
CA LEU A 39 0.55 5.26 10.50
C LEU A 39 1.62 5.33 11.61
N LEU A 40 2.78 4.71 11.39
CA LEU A 40 3.92 4.80 12.30
C LEU A 40 4.36 6.26 12.50
N SER A 41 4.42 7.05 11.42
CA SER A 41 4.76 8.49 11.52
C SER A 41 3.73 9.32 12.29
N TYR A 42 2.46 8.90 12.30
CA TYR A 42 1.40 9.51 13.10
C TYR A 42 1.40 9.05 14.56
N GLY A 43 2.30 8.15 14.95
CA GLY A 43 2.44 7.66 16.33
C GLY A 43 1.65 6.39 16.62
N PHE A 44 1.13 5.70 15.60
CA PHE A 44 0.61 4.35 15.80
C PHE A 44 1.75 3.36 16.03
N THR A 45 1.45 2.29 16.77
CA THR A 45 2.33 1.14 16.99
C THR A 45 1.73 -0.05 16.28
N GLN A 46 2.54 -0.75 15.48
CA GLN A 46 2.12 -2.00 14.83
C GLN A 46 2.22 -3.15 15.83
N SER A 47 1.21 -4.01 15.86
CA SER A 47 1.21 -5.20 16.71
C SER A 47 2.14 -6.29 16.14
N TYR A 48 2.94 -6.90 17.01
CA TYR A 48 3.76 -8.06 16.64
C TYR A 48 2.96 -9.36 16.52
N SER A 49 1.87 -9.46 17.27
CA SER A 49 0.99 -10.64 17.23
C SER A 49 0.13 -10.65 15.95
N ASP A 50 -0.13 -9.47 15.40
CA ASP A 50 -0.88 -9.29 14.15
C ASP A 50 -0.39 -8.05 13.40
N TYR A 51 0.35 -8.26 12.30
CA TYR A 51 0.90 -7.16 11.50
C TYR A 51 -0.17 -6.32 10.80
N SER A 52 -1.43 -6.77 10.72
CA SER A 52 -2.53 -5.96 10.19
C SER A 52 -3.08 -4.95 11.21
N LEU A 53 -2.75 -5.13 12.50
CA LEU A 53 -3.25 -4.32 13.60
C LEU A 53 -2.28 -3.19 13.96
N PHE A 54 -2.82 -1.98 14.01
CA PHE A 54 -2.15 -0.77 14.46
C PHE A 54 -2.93 -0.16 15.61
N THR A 55 -2.23 0.21 16.68
CA THR A 55 -2.85 0.84 17.87
C THR A 55 -2.23 2.20 18.13
N PHE A 56 -3.04 3.14 18.60
CA PHE A 56 -2.61 4.45 19.05
C PHE A 56 -3.21 4.70 20.42
N SER A 57 -2.39 5.14 21.37
CA SER A 57 -2.85 5.51 22.71
C SER A 57 -2.13 6.77 23.17
N LYS A 58 -2.89 7.85 23.37
CA LYS A 58 -2.38 9.12 23.91
C LYS A 58 -3.51 9.92 24.54
N GLU A 59 -3.26 10.54 25.70
CA GLU A 59 -4.18 11.49 26.36
C GLU A 59 -5.62 10.95 26.53
N GLY A 60 -5.74 9.67 26.89
CA GLY A 60 -7.04 9.02 27.08
C GLY A 60 -7.76 8.63 25.79
N VAL A 61 -7.19 8.93 24.63
CA VAL A 61 -7.67 8.45 23.32
C VAL A 61 -7.01 7.10 23.01
N GLN A 62 -7.83 6.13 22.64
CA GLN A 62 -7.38 4.83 22.15
C GLN A 62 -8.02 4.55 20.79
N LEU A 63 -7.17 4.29 19.79
CA LEU A 63 -7.60 3.93 18.44
C LEU A 63 -6.93 2.60 18.05
N SER A 64 -7.72 1.73 17.41
CA SER A 64 -7.24 0.47 16.86
C SER A 64 -7.69 0.39 15.41
N ILE A 65 -6.75 0.14 14.50
CA ILE A 65 -6.99 0.02 13.06
C ILE A 65 -6.53 -1.36 12.63
N LEU A 66 -7.43 -2.09 11.97
CA LEU A 66 -7.16 -3.41 11.40
C LEU A 66 -7.26 -3.31 9.88
N ILE A 67 -6.20 -3.67 9.16
CA ILE A 67 -6.10 -3.45 7.71
C ILE A 67 -5.93 -4.77 6.98
N TYR A 68 -6.97 -5.14 6.24
CA TYR A 68 -6.91 -6.19 5.24
C TYR A 68 -6.97 -5.56 3.86
N VAL A 69 -6.02 -5.91 3.01
CA VAL A 69 -6.03 -5.49 1.60
C VAL A 69 -6.58 -6.67 0.78
N ASP A 70 -7.55 -6.39 -0.09
CA ASP A 70 -8.32 -7.33 -0.93
C ASP A 70 -7.48 -8.10 -1.98
N ASP A 71 -6.46 -8.81 -1.52
CA ASP A 71 -5.86 -9.96 -2.22
C ASP A 71 -5.81 -11.14 -1.23
N MET A 72 -6.90 -11.38 -0.49
CA MET A 72 -7.19 -12.72 0.02
C MET A 72 -7.59 -13.56 -1.20
N LEU A 73 -6.63 -14.35 -1.69
CA LEU A 73 -6.83 -15.41 -2.68
C LEU A 73 -7.97 -16.36 -2.26
#